data_AF-A0A0D0HPK2-F1
#
_entry.id   AF-A0A0D0HPK2-F1
#
_cell.length_a   1.000
_cell.length_b   1.000
_cell.length_c   1.000
_cell.angle_alpha   90.00
_cell.angle_beta   90.00
_cell.angle_gamma   90.00
#
_symmetry.space_group_name_H-M   'P 1'
#
loop_
_entity.id
_entity.type
_entity.pdbx_description
1 polymer ?
#
loop_
_entity_poly.entity_id
_entity_poly.type
_entity_poly.pdbx_seq_one_letter_code
_entity_poly.pdbx_strand_id
1 'polypeptide(L)'
;MTKVAKAATWLVLVVAAVAALAYAWDVDRRSKADECVKSTSPDGRYVAERCLVQWRGPDDCDYVGRVYDAKSGQLLVERSFSTPVPELSWWKNTVSFSRGGDEASSVYLPPSLYDRVKALLP
;
A
#
# COMPACT_ATOMS: atom_id res chain seq x y z
N MET A 1 35.19 -25.28 12.26
CA MET A 1 34.23 -24.15 12.30
C MET A 1 33.90 -23.84 13.75
N THR A 2 34.33 -22.68 14.25
CA THR A 2 34.17 -22.28 15.65
C THR A 2 32.68 -22.10 15.98
N LYS A 3 32.27 -22.41 17.22
CA LYS A 3 30.87 -22.36 17.66
C LYS A 3 30.21 -20.99 17.39
N VAL A 4 31.02 -19.93 17.37
CA VAL A 4 30.63 -18.55 17.06
C VAL A 4 30.15 -18.38 15.60
N ALA A 5 30.83 -19.00 14.63
CA ALA A 5 30.43 -18.92 13.23
C ALA A 5 29.08 -19.62 12.98
N LYS A 6 28.84 -20.76 13.64
CA LYS A 6 27.56 -21.47 13.56
C LYS A 6 26.41 -20.68 14.20
N ALA A 7 26.66 -20.01 15.33
CA ALA A 7 25.67 -19.17 15.99
C ALA A 7 25.30 -17.95 15.12
N ALA A 8 26.29 -17.29 14.52
CA ALA A 8 26.05 -16.16 13.62
C ALA A 8 25.23 -16.55 12.38
N THR A 9 25.55 -17.69 11.74
CA THR A 9 24.78 -18.21 10.60
C THR A 9 23.34 -18.53 11.00
N TRP A 10 23.13 -19.14 12.17
CA TRP A 10 21.79 -19.43 12.68
C TRP A 10 20.97 -18.15 12.90
N LEU A 11 21.59 -17.11 13.45
CA LEU A 11 20.95 -15.82 13.70
C LEU A 11 20.52 -15.15 12.39
N VAL A 12 21.38 -15.16 11.36
CA VAL A 12 21.05 -14.64 10.02
C VAL A 12 19.88 -15.40 9.40
N LEU A 13 19.88 -16.73 9.50
CA LEU A 13 18.77 -17.56 8.97
C LEU A 13 17.45 -17.28 9.69
N VAL A 14 17.48 -17.10 11.01
CA VAL A 14 16.29 -16.75 11.79
C VAL A 14 15.75 -15.38 11.37
N VAL A 15 16.61 -14.37 11.25
CA VAL A 15 16.18 -13.02 10.81
C VAL A 15 15.59 -13.07 9.40
N ALA A 16 16.23 -13.78 8.47
CA ALA A 16 15.72 -13.95 7.12
C ALA A 16 14.35 -14.67 7.10
N ALA A 17 14.19 -15.72 7.92
CA ALA A 17 12.93 -16.45 8.03
C ALA A 17 11.80 -15.58 8.61
N VAL A 18 12.08 -14.79 9.65
CA VAL A 18 11.10 -13.86 10.23
C VAL A 18 10.70 -12.79 9.22
N ALA A 19 11.68 -12.21 8.50
CA ALA A 19 11.40 -11.23 7.44
C ALA A 19 10.53 -11.84 6.33
N ALA A 20 10.83 -13.07 5.89
CA ALA A 20 10.03 -13.77 4.88
C ALA A 20 8.59 -14.06 5.34
N LEU A 21 8.39 -14.42 6.60
CA LEU A 21 7.05 -14.64 7.17
C LEU A 21 6.25 -13.33 7.27
N ALA A 22 6.88 -12.25 7.75
CA ALA A 22 6.24 -10.94 7.82
C ALA A 22 5.83 -10.47 6.42
N TYR A 23 6.69 -10.70 5.43
CA TYR A 23 6.42 -10.40 4.03
C TYR A 23 5.25 -11.22 3.47
N ALA A 24 5.25 -12.55 3.70
CA ALA A 24 4.18 -13.43 3.23
C ALA A 24 2.81 -13.03 3.81
N TRP A 25 2.76 -12.62 5.07
CA TRP A 25 1.53 -12.13 5.69
C TRP A 25 1.05 -10.82 5.06
N ASP A 26 1.97 -9.88 4.79
CA ASP A 26 1.60 -8.63 4.14
C ASP A 26 1.01 -8.86 2.74
N VAL A 27 1.60 -9.77 1.96
CA VAL A 27 1.08 -10.17 0.63
C VAL A 27 -0.30 -10.83 0.74
N ASP A 28 -0.52 -11.73 1.70
CA ASP A 28 -1.84 -12.36 1.92
C ASP A 28 -2.90 -11.32 2.32
N ARG A 29 -2.53 -10.30 3.10
CA ARG A 29 -3.46 -9.19 3.40
C ARG A 29 -3.79 -8.41 2.14
N ARG A 30 -2.80 -8.07 1.31
CA ARG A 30 -3.03 -7.34 0.05
C ARG A 30 -3.90 -8.11 -0.96
N SER A 31 -3.89 -9.45 -0.91
CA SER A 31 -4.69 -10.28 -1.82
C SER A 31 -6.18 -10.34 -1.46
N LYS A 32 -6.53 -10.09 -0.20
CA LYS A 32 -7.91 -10.08 0.33
C LYS A 32 -8.60 -8.71 0.17
N ALA A 33 -8.21 -7.98 -0.85
CA ALA A 33 -8.76 -6.67 -1.16
C ALA A 33 -10.19 -6.81 -1.72
N ASP A 34 -11.19 -6.58 -0.87
CA ASP A 34 -12.60 -6.58 -1.19
C ASP A 34 -13.14 -5.13 -1.34
N GLU A 35 -14.30 -4.95 -1.95
CA GLU A 35 -15.00 -3.66 -2.07
C GLU A 35 -14.15 -2.50 -2.66
N CYS A 36 -13.53 -2.76 -3.81
CA CYS A 36 -12.72 -1.76 -4.51
C CYS A 36 -13.57 -0.65 -5.15
N VAL A 37 -13.24 0.61 -4.85
CA VAL A 37 -13.79 1.81 -5.49
C VAL A 37 -12.73 2.42 -6.40
N LYS A 38 -13.09 2.67 -7.66
CA LYS A 38 -12.22 3.33 -8.65
C LYS A 38 -12.75 4.70 -9.04
N SER A 39 -11.84 5.62 -9.31
CA SER A 39 -12.16 6.93 -9.87
C SER A 39 -11.04 7.41 -10.78
N THR A 40 -11.37 8.19 -11.80
CA THR A 40 -10.40 8.76 -12.73
C THR A 40 -10.16 10.22 -12.36
N SER A 41 -8.92 10.70 -12.49
CA SER A 41 -8.58 12.08 -12.22
C SER A 41 -9.32 13.03 -13.17
N PRO A 42 -9.62 14.29 -12.74
CA PRO A 42 -10.28 15.27 -13.61
C PRO A 42 -9.53 15.56 -14.92
N ASP A 43 -8.20 15.43 -14.91
CA ASP A 43 -7.33 15.59 -16.08
C ASP A 43 -7.16 14.30 -16.91
N GLY A 44 -7.77 13.19 -16.49
CA GLY A 44 -7.75 11.91 -17.18
C GLY A 44 -6.38 11.20 -17.20
N ARG A 45 -5.38 11.71 -16.47
CA ARG A 45 -4.02 11.14 -16.49
C ARG A 45 -3.83 10.00 -15.50
N TYR A 46 -4.65 9.93 -14.46
CA TYR A 46 -4.49 8.95 -13.39
C TYR A 46 -5.80 8.25 -13.09
N VAL A 47 -5.70 6.99 -12.67
CA VAL A 47 -6.79 6.24 -12.07
C VAL A 47 -6.41 5.93 -10.63
N ALA A 48 -7.30 6.24 -9.70
CA ALA A 48 -7.15 5.88 -8.30
C ALA A 48 -8.10 4.74 -7.97
N GLU A 49 -7.62 3.78 -7.20
CA GLU A 49 -8.39 2.66 -6.66
C GLU A 49 -8.19 2.65 -5.14
N ARG A 50 -9.25 2.40 -4.39
CA ARG A 50 -9.14 2.03 -2.99
C ARG A 50 -9.90 0.73 -2.75
N CYS A 51 -9.27 -0.22 -2.08
CA CYS A 51 -9.90 -1.46 -1.67
C CYS A 51 -9.84 -1.63 -0.15
N LEU A 52 -10.87 -2.26 0.42
CA LEU A 52 -10.88 -2.70 1.81
C LEU A 52 -10.04 -3.98 1.91
N VAL A 53 -9.04 -3.98 2.78
CA VAL A 53 -8.15 -5.13 3.01
C VAL A 53 -8.62 -5.96 4.20
N GLN A 54 -9.06 -5.30 5.26
CA GLN A 54 -9.52 -5.98 6.46
C GLN A 54 -10.51 -5.12 7.23
N TRP A 55 -11.68 -5.68 7.49
CA TRP A 55 -12.65 -5.11 8.42
C TRP A 55 -12.29 -5.52 9.86
N ARG A 56 -11.90 -4.59 10.73
CA ARG A 56 -11.68 -4.86 12.17
C ARG A 56 -12.71 -4.19 13.09
N GLY A 57 -13.61 -3.40 12.52
CA GLY A 57 -14.67 -2.70 13.24
C GLY A 57 -15.12 -1.44 12.50
N PRO A 58 -16.16 -0.77 12.99
CA PRO A 58 -16.72 0.41 12.33
C PRO A 58 -15.71 1.56 12.18
N ASP A 59 -14.74 1.68 13.09
CA ASP A 59 -13.75 2.77 13.08
C ASP A 59 -12.32 2.33 12.74
N ASP A 60 -12.07 1.02 12.62
CA ASP A 60 -10.74 0.44 12.39
C ASP A 60 -10.81 -0.53 11.22
N CYS A 61 -10.72 0.02 10.01
CA CYS A 61 -10.67 -0.75 8.78
C CYS A 61 -9.39 -0.44 8.04
N ASP A 62 -8.71 -1.50 7.59
CA ASP A 62 -7.51 -1.37 6.77
C ASP A 62 -7.89 -1.27 5.31
N TYR A 63 -7.28 -0.32 4.63
CA TYR A 63 -7.45 -0.08 3.21
C TYR A 63 -6.10 -0.08 2.50
N VAL A 64 -6.15 -0.36 1.21
CA VAL A 64 -5.07 -0.09 0.28
C VAL A 64 -5.54 0.93 -0.75
N GLY A 65 -4.78 2.01 -0.90
CA GLY A 65 -4.96 3.04 -1.92
C GLY A 65 -3.90 2.88 -2.99
N ARG A 66 -4.34 2.80 -4.24
CA ARG A 66 -3.49 2.62 -5.41
C ARG A 66 -3.73 3.73 -6.42
N VAL A 67 -2.65 4.19 -7.04
CA VAL A 67 -2.71 5.15 -8.14
C VAL A 67 -2.02 4.54 -9.35
N TYR A 68 -2.69 4.60 -10.48
CA TYR A 68 -2.25 4.08 -11.77
C TYR A 68 -2.09 5.20 -12.78
N ASP A 69 -1.18 5.03 -13.71
CA ASP A 69 -1.18 5.78 -14.96
C ASP A 69 -2.40 5.34 -15.80
N ALA A 70 -3.25 6.29 -16.18
CA ALA A 70 -4.51 5.97 -16.85
C ALA A 70 -4.33 5.39 -18.26
N LYS A 71 -3.20 5.70 -18.93
CA LYS A 71 -2.93 5.26 -20.30
C LYS A 71 -2.35 3.85 -20.34
N SER A 72 -1.35 3.59 -19.50
CA SER A 72 -0.61 2.34 -19.48
C SER A 72 -1.17 1.32 -18.49
N GLY A 73 -1.99 1.74 -17.52
CA GLY A 73 -2.43 0.90 -16.42
C GLY A 73 -1.33 0.57 -15.42
N GLN A 74 -0.15 1.21 -15.52
CA GLN A 74 0.97 0.95 -14.62
C GLN A 74 0.66 1.43 -13.20
N LEU A 75 0.90 0.58 -12.20
CA LEU A 75 0.85 0.98 -10.79
C LEU A 75 1.97 1.97 -10.49
N LEU A 76 1.61 3.18 -10.06
CA LEU A 76 2.55 4.25 -9.74
C LEU A 76 2.75 4.40 -8.24
N VAL A 77 1.73 4.10 -7.44
CA VAL A 77 1.76 4.24 -5.97
C VAL A 77 0.85 3.19 -5.35
N GLU A 78 1.32 2.57 -4.27
CA GLU A 78 0.49 1.80 -3.34
C GLU A 78 0.74 2.30 -1.91
N ARG A 79 -0.35 2.48 -1.16
CA ARG A 79 -0.35 2.90 0.25
C ARG A 79 -1.36 2.10 1.04
N SER A 80 -0.91 1.46 2.11
CA SER A 80 -1.78 0.89 3.13
C SER A 80 -2.05 1.95 4.20
N PHE A 81 -3.30 2.09 4.62
CA PHE A 81 -3.72 3.04 5.64
C PHE A 81 -4.98 2.54 6.34
N SER A 82 -5.27 3.07 7.52
CA SER A 82 -6.50 2.76 8.25
C SER A 82 -7.32 4.04 8.41
N THR A 83 -8.64 3.97 8.23
CA THR A 83 -9.52 5.11 8.41
C THR A 83 -10.95 4.68 8.77
N PRO A 84 -11.62 5.42 9.66
CA PRO A 84 -13.06 5.24 9.92
C PRO A 84 -13.92 5.79 8.78
N VAL A 85 -13.42 6.75 7.99
CA VAL A 85 -14.19 7.45 6.95
C VAL A 85 -13.51 7.30 5.59
N PRO A 86 -13.72 6.15 4.93
CA PRO A 86 -13.09 5.87 3.66
C PRO A 86 -13.80 6.70 2.56
N GLU A 87 -13.12 7.71 2.00
CA GLU A 87 -13.56 8.44 0.78
C GLU A 87 -12.47 8.57 -0.30
N LEU A 88 -12.82 8.44 -1.59
CA LEU A 88 -11.89 8.72 -2.69
C LEU A 88 -12.21 10.09 -3.32
N SER A 89 -11.32 11.06 -3.13
CA SER A 89 -11.51 12.46 -3.55
C SER A 89 -10.29 13.01 -4.28
N TRP A 90 -10.52 13.69 -5.40
CA TRP A 90 -9.47 14.36 -6.18
C TRP A 90 -9.37 15.85 -5.83
N TRP A 91 -8.12 16.31 -5.74
CA TRP A 91 -7.73 17.71 -5.57
C TRP A 91 -6.76 18.09 -6.68
N LYS A 92 -6.44 19.39 -6.79
CA LYS A 92 -5.64 19.93 -7.90
C LYS A 92 -4.38 19.12 -8.22
N ASN A 93 -3.61 18.75 -7.19
CA ASN A 93 -2.37 17.96 -7.32
C ASN A 93 -2.31 16.80 -6.31
N THR A 94 -3.45 16.31 -5.81
CA THR A 94 -3.47 15.30 -4.75
C THR A 94 -4.69 14.41 -4.92
N VAL A 95 -4.56 13.13 -4.62
CA VAL A 95 -5.70 12.23 -4.38
C VAL A 95 -5.73 11.84 -2.91
N SER A 96 -6.90 11.89 -2.30
CA SER A 96 -7.13 11.43 -0.93
C SER A 96 -8.00 10.18 -0.95
N PHE A 97 -7.66 9.21 -0.12
CA PHE A 97 -8.38 7.95 0.07
C PHE A 97 -9.17 7.87 1.39
N SER A 98 -9.14 8.96 2.18
CA SER A 98 -9.98 9.16 3.36
C SER A 98 -10.51 10.61 3.45
N ARG A 99 -11.59 10.80 4.21
CA ARG A 99 -12.06 12.12 4.68
C ARG A 99 -11.73 12.25 6.16
N GLY A 100 -10.50 12.68 6.46
CA GLY A 100 -9.97 12.74 7.81
C GLY A 100 -9.37 11.40 8.26
N GLY A 101 -8.23 11.46 8.95
CA GLY A 101 -7.40 10.31 9.31
C GLY A 101 -5.92 10.55 9.02
N ASP A 102 -5.14 9.47 9.00
CA ASP A 102 -3.69 9.52 8.80
C ASP A 102 -3.30 10.17 7.46
N GLU A 103 -2.25 10.99 7.48
CA GLU A 103 -1.67 11.65 6.28
C GLU A 103 -1.27 10.63 5.19
N ALA A 104 -1.02 9.38 5.60
CA ALA A 104 -0.71 8.24 4.74
C ALA A 104 -1.81 7.90 3.72
N SER A 105 -3.03 8.39 3.93
CA SER A 105 -4.17 8.20 3.03
C SER A 105 -4.19 9.16 1.85
N SER A 106 -3.20 10.04 1.69
CA SER A 106 -3.11 11.00 0.59
C SER A 106 -1.86 10.80 -0.27
N VAL A 107 -1.98 11.08 -1.56
CA VAL A 107 -0.90 10.96 -2.55
C VAL A 107 -0.80 12.23 -3.37
N TYR A 108 0.37 12.87 -3.34
CA TYR A 108 0.68 14.01 -4.20
C TYR A 108 0.98 13.57 -5.64
N LEU A 109 0.54 14.37 -6.60
CA LEU A 109 0.64 14.13 -8.03
C LEU A 109 1.47 15.25 -8.69
N PRO A 110 2.42 14.90 -9.57
CA PRO A 110 2.79 13.54 -9.97
C PRO A 110 3.48 12.76 -8.82
N PRO A 111 3.31 11.42 -8.75
CA PRO A 111 3.96 10.61 -7.72
C PRO A 111 5.48 10.72 -7.74
N SER A 112 6.08 10.67 -6.55
CA SER A 112 7.52 10.71 -6.37
C SER A 112 8.20 9.49 -7.01
N LEU A 113 9.49 9.61 -7.36
CA LEU A 113 10.26 8.48 -7.88
C LEU A 113 10.34 7.33 -6.85
N TYR A 114 10.42 7.67 -5.56
CA TYR A 114 10.40 6.68 -4.50
C TYR A 114 9.12 5.85 -4.51
N ASP A 115 7.96 6.50 -4.68
CA ASP A 115 6.67 5.80 -4.73
C ASP A 115 6.56 4.87 -5.92
N ARG A 116 7.04 5.32 -7.09
CA ARG A 116 7.06 4.51 -8.30
C ARG A 116 7.95 3.29 -8.16
N VAL A 117 9.14 3.45 -7.59
CA VAL A 117 10.05 2.31 -7.36
C VAL A 117 9.47 1.36 -6.31
N LYS A 118 8.90 1.89 -5.23
CA LYS A 118 8.26 1.08 -4.19
C LYS A 118 7.07 0.30 -4.75
N ALA A 119 6.29 0.88 -5.66
CA ALA A 119 5.15 0.22 -6.30
C ALA A 119 5.54 -0.94 -7.23
N LEU A 120 6.81 -1.01 -7.66
CA LEU A 120 7.33 -2.16 -8.43
C LEU A 120 7.73 -3.34 -7.53
N LEU A 121 7.82 -3.11 -6.21
CA LEU A 121 8.14 -4.14 -5.24
C LEU A 121 6.80 -4.79 -4.79
N PRO A 122 6.67 -6.13 -4.91
CA PRO A 122 5.46 -6.83 -4.47
C PRO A 122 5.22 -6.68 -2.97
#